data_AF-A0A931Q164-F1
#
_entry.id   AF-A0A931Q164-F1
#
_cell.length_a   1.000
_cell.length_b   1.000
_cell.length_c   1.000
_cell.angle_alpha   90.00
_cell.angle_beta   90.00
_cell.angle_gamma   90.00
#
_symmetry.space_group_name_H-M   'P 1'
#
loop_
_entity.id
_entity.type
_entity.pdbx_description
1 polymer ?
#
loop_
_entity_poly.entity_id
_entity_poly.type
_entity_poly.pdbx_seq_one_letter_code
_entity_poly.pdbx_strand_id
1 'polypeptide(L)' 'MNDLVERLKTNAGLTDEQAKKVLETIKDFVTEKFPMLAGAVDNLLGGAKSEADPLG' A
#
# COMPACT_ATOMS: atom_id res chain seq x y z
N MET A 1 -0.27 -5.59 3.47
CA MET A 1 -1.50 -4.76 3.37
C MET A 1 -2.48 -5.04 4.52
N ASN A 2 -2.84 -6.29 4.82
CA ASN A 2 -3.78 -6.64 5.90
C ASN A 2 -3.34 -6.16 7.29
N ASP A 3 -2.09 -6.36 7.67
CA ASP A 3 -1.57 -5.91 8.98
C ASP A 3 -1.62 -4.38 9.16
N LEU A 4 -1.44 -3.62 8.08
CA LEU A 4 -1.48 -2.16 8.12
C LEU A 4 -2.93 -1.65 8.20
N VAL A 5 -3.85 -2.29 7.48
CA VAL A 5 -5.29 -2.04 7.61
C VAL A 5 -5.76 -2.33 9.04
N GLU A 6 -5.36 -3.46 9.61
CA GLU A 6 -5.72 -3.82 10.99
C GLU A 6 -5.16 -2.83 12.01
N ARG A 7 -3.92 -2.36 11.84
CA ARG A 7 -3.33 -1.29 12.66
C ARG A 7 -4.10 0.02 12.53
N LEU A 8 -4.51 0.40 11.33
CA LEU A 8 -5.29 1.63 11.08
C LEU A 8 -6.67 1.53 11.75
N LYS A 9 -7.30 0.36 11.72
CA LYS A 9 -8.58 0.13 12.41
C LYS A 9 -8.41 0.17 13.93
N THR A 10 -7.44 -0.57 14.47
CA THR A 10 -7.25 -0.71 15.92
C THR A 10 -6.70 0.55 16.57
N ASN A 11 -5.73 1.22 15.95
CA ASN A 11 -5.03 2.34 16.57
C ASN A 11 -5.61 3.71 16.21
N ALA A 12 -6.23 3.84 15.03
CA ALA A 12 -6.82 5.09 14.56
C ALA A 12 -8.36 5.04 14.48
N GLY A 13 -8.98 3.90 14.83
CA GLY A 13 -10.44 3.77 14.87
C GLY A 13 -11.11 3.84 13.49
N LEU A 14 -10.36 3.57 12.43
CA LEU A 14 -10.87 3.66 11.06
C LEU A 14 -11.74 2.45 10.68
N THR A 15 -12.68 2.66 9.77
CA THR A 15 -13.38 1.55 9.09
C THR A 15 -12.48 0.91 8.04
N ASP A 16 -12.82 -0.29 7.57
CA ASP A 16 -12.07 -0.96 6.48
C ASP A 16 -11.98 -0.10 5.22
N GLU A 17 -13.05 0.60 4.85
CA GLU A 17 -13.06 1.50 3.69
C GLU A 17 -12.13 2.70 3.89
N GLN A 18 -12.17 3.32 5.07
CA GLN A 18 -11.30 4.45 5.40
C GLN A 18 -9.83 4.04 5.41
N ALA A 19 -9.52 2.88 5.99
CA ALA A 19 -8.16 2.34 6.02
C ALA A 19 -7.62 2.11 4.60
N LYS A 20 -8.41 1.51 3.70
CA LYS A 20 -8.02 1.34 2.28
C LYS A 20 -7.75 2.67 1.59
N LYS A 21 -8.62 3.66 1.80
CA LYS A 21 -8.49 5.01 1.21
C LYS A 21 -7.25 5.75 1.71
N VAL A 22 -6.88 5.55 2.98
CA VAL A 22 -5.63 6.08 3.54
C VAL A 22 -4.42 5.49 2.83
N LEU A 23 -4.41 4.19 2.57
CA LEU A 23 -3.30 3.53 1.86
C LEU A 23 -3.15 4.04 0.43
N GLU A 24 -4.26 4.22 -0.29
CA GLU A 24 -4.27 4.83 -1.63
C GLU A 24 -3.73 6.26 -1.60
N THR A 25 -4.20 7.08 -0.67
CA THR A 25 -3.74 8.47 -0.52
C THR A 25 -2.24 8.55 -0.23
N ILE A 26 -1.71 7.66 0.63
CA ILE A 26 -0.28 7.59 0.93
C ILE A 26 0.51 7.14 -0.29
N LYS A 27 0.02 6.13 -1.02
CA LYS A 27 0.66 5.65 -2.25
C LYS A 27 0.80 6.77 -3.27
N ASP A 28 -0.28 7.51 -3.53
CA ASP A 28 -0.30 8.60 -4.50
C ASP A 28 0.64 9.73 -4.07
N PHE A 29 0.57 10.13 -2.79
CA PHE A 29 1.43 11.18 -2.26
C PHE A 29 2.92 10.83 -2.34
N VAL A 30 3.29 9.61 -1.93
CA VAL A 30 4.70 9.18 -1.97
C VAL A 30 5.18 9.03 -3.40
N THR A 31 4.35 8.53 -4.31
CA THR A 31 4.70 8.41 -5.75
C THR A 31 4.90 9.77 -6.40
N GLU A 32 4.07 10.76 -6.06
CA GLU A 32 4.21 12.13 -6.55
C GLU A 32 5.49 12.80 -6.03
N LYS A 33 5.79 12.65 -4.72
CA LYS A 33 6.95 13.30 -4.08
C LYS A 33 8.27 12.56 -4.33
N PHE A 34 8.21 11.24 -4.46
CA PHE A 34 9.37 10.37 -4.62
C PHE A 34 9.12 9.34 -5.72
N PRO A 35 9.15 9.75 -7.01
CA PRO A 35 8.84 8.86 -8.13
C PRO A 35 9.72 7.61 -8.18
N MET A 36 10.96 7.70 -7.69
CA MET A 36 11.88 6.56 -7.63
C MET A 36 11.44 5.46 -6.64
N LEU A 37 10.57 5.78 -5.67
CA LEU A 37 10.06 4.82 -4.69
C LEU A 37 8.73 4.17 -5.11
N ALA A 38 8.13 4.62 -6.21
CA ALA A 38 6.81 4.17 -6.65
C ALA A 38 6.68 2.64 -6.75
N GLY A 39 7.67 1.97 -7.37
CA GLY A 39 7.66 0.50 -7.50
C GLY A 39 7.79 -0.23 -6.16
N ALA A 40 8.56 0.31 -5.21
CA ALA A 40 8.71 -0.29 -3.88
C ALA A 40 7.45 -0.09 -3.03
N VAL A 41 6.82 1.08 -3.13
CA VAL A 41 5.55 1.40 -2.47
C VAL A 41 4.42 0.52 -3.02
N ASP A 42 4.39 0.28 -4.33
CA ASP A 42 3.44 -0.63 -4.96
C ASP A 42 3.61 -2.08 -4.49
N ASN A 43 4.85 -2.56 -4.35
CA ASN A 43 5.09 -3.90 -3.81
C ASN A 43 4.71 -4.01 -2.32
N LEU A 44 4.96 -2.95 -1.54
CA LEU A 44 4.67 -2.91 -0.10
C LEU A 44 3.16 -2.80 0.20
N LEU A 45 2.46 -1.94 -0.54
CA LEU A 45 1.05 -1.66 -0.33
C LEU A 45 0.13 -2.53 -1.18
N GLY A 46 0.57 -3.01 -2.34
CA GLY A 46 -0.25 -3.73 -3.31
C GLY A 46 -0.35 -5.24 -3.14
N GLY A 47 0.25 -5.82 -2.09
CA GLY A 47 0.09 -7.22 -1.65
C GLY A 47 -0.37 -8.21 -2.74
N ALA A 48 0.59 -8.77 -3.48
CA ALA A 48 0.45 -9.75 -4.56
C ALA A 48 0.22 -9.21 -5.98
N LYS A 49 1.34 -8.90 -6.66
CA LYS A 49 1.68 -9.53 -7.94
C LYS A 49 3.18 -9.90 -7.96
N SER A 50 3.57 -10.86 -7.12
CA SER A 50 4.70 -11.71 -7.44
C SER A 50 4.16 -12.99 -8.04
N GLU A 51 3.78 -12.92 -9.32
CA GLU A 51 3.77 -14.09 -10.20
C GLU A 51 3.79 -13.60 -11.66
N ALA A 52 4.98 -13.20 -12.13
CA ALA A 52 5.40 -13.24 -13.53
C ALA A 52 6.86 -12.77 -13.62
N ASP A 53 7.81 -13.61 -13.22
CA ASP A 53 8.92 -13.96 -14.13
C ASP A 53 9.66 -15.21 -13.64
N PRO A 54 9.44 -16.41 -14.24
CA PRO A 54 10.30 -17.56 -14.00
C PRO A 54 11.63 -17.53 -14.78
N LEU A 55 11.87 -16.63 -15.73
CA LEU A 55 13.08 -16.64 -16.57
C LEU A 55 13.41 -15.25 -17.17
N GLY A 56 14.30 -14.52 -16.50
CA GLY A 56 15.03 -13.35 -17.03
C GLY A 56 16.36 -13.17 -16.34
#